data_AF-A0A920NMH4-F1
#
_entry.id   AF-A0A920NMH4-F1
#
_cell.length_a   1.000
_cell.length_b   1.000
_cell.length_c   1.000
_cell.angle_alpha   90.00
_cell.angle_beta   90.00
_cell.angle_gamma   90.00
#
_symmetry.space_group_name_H-M   'P 1'
#
loop_
_entity.id
_entity.type
_entity.pdbx_description
1 polymer ?
#
loop_
_entity_poly.entity_id
_entity_poly.type
_entity_poly.pdbx_seq_one_letter_code
_entity_poly.pdbx_strand_id
1 'polypeptide(L)'
;MEKQKTLVELQSFGARLDVPVGDRGRCGGAGPSDDKAFLLDGMPAMVPTLGDFAQESPYAVIRSDDGKYSVTSNGRPVMPVEFVSTPKFYDLKTKDGILYKEIAVLHGLDVLATTVSQRCVRWRRDGERCHFCAIENSLDSGATISLKTPDQLAEVAEAAVRLDGIKHMIMTTGTMNYHDMGVKYLINCTLAIKNIVPELGIQVQFEPPENLDDMKLLYEAGVEAVGIHLESFSQDTRERITPGKATISIERYFEAFKKAVGIFGRNQVSTYIIVGFGDSEESIVEGCRQIAELGVYPFVVPLRPLMGTPLENVRPQSQN
;
A
#
# COMPACT_ATOMS: atom_id res chain seq x y z
N MET A 1 10.01 -13.42 -19.70
CA MET A 1 11.10 -13.50 -18.72
C MET A 1 11.84 -12.16 -18.57
N GLU A 2 12.37 -11.56 -19.64
CA GLU A 2 13.09 -10.27 -19.55
C GLU A 2 12.22 -9.09 -19.06
N LYS A 3 10.99 -8.93 -19.60
CA LYS A 3 10.05 -7.89 -19.15
C LYS A 3 9.64 -8.01 -17.67
N GLN A 4 9.35 -9.22 -17.20
CA GLN A 4 8.99 -9.47 -15.81
C GLN A 4 10.16 -9.15 -14.87
N LYS A 5 11.38 -9.53 -15.26
CA LYS A 5 12.59 -9.15 -14.54
C LYS A 5 12.73 -7.63 -14.46
N THR A 6 12.56 -6.91 -15.57
CA THR A 6 12.62 -5.44 -15.56
C THR A 6 11.54 -4.81 -14.68
N LEU A 7 10.32 -5.34 -14.66
CA LEU A 7 9.26 -4.84 -13.75
C LEU A 7 9.65 -4.98 -12.29
N VAL A 8 10.16 -6.14 -11.89
CA VAL A 8 10.62 -6.40 -10.52
C VAL A 8 11.80 -5.49 -10.18
N GLU A 9 12.75 -5.34 -11.09
CA GLU A 9 13.90 -4.46 -10.91
C GLU A 9 13.49 -2.99 -10.81
N LEU A 10 12.53 -2.52 -11.59
CA LEU A 10 11.97 -1.16 -11.47
C LEU A 10 11.27 -0.96 -10.12
N GLN A 11 10.52 -1.94 -9.63
CA GLN A 11 9.88 -1.86 -8.31
C GLN A 11 10.88 -1.87 -7.14
N SER A 12 12.09 -2.38 -7.38
CA SER A 12 13.15 -2.56 -6.39
C SER A 12 14.16 -1.41 -6.39
N PHE A 13 14.64 -1.02 -7.57
CA PHE A 13 15.64 0.03 -7.77
C PHE A 13 15.03 1.39 -8.07
N GLY A 14 13.73 1.45 -8.39
CA GLY A 14 13.08 2.67 -8.86
C GLY A 14 13.53 3.07 -10.26
N ALA A 15 13.16 4.27 -10.68
CA ALA A 15 13.65 4.89 -11.91
C ALA A 15 13.85 6.39 -11.71
N ARG A 16 14.91 6.93 -12.31
CA ARG A 16 15.08 8.37 -12.45
C ARG A 16 14.03 8.95 -13.41
N LEU A 17 13.61 10.18 -13.16
CA LEU A 17 12.76 10.93 -14.08
C LEU A 17 13.59 11.98 -14.81
N ASP A 18 14.17 11.59 -15.94
CA ASP A 18 14.99 12.47 -16.79
C ASP A 18 14.09 13.26 -17.78
N VAL A 19 12.88 13.59 -17.33
CA VAL A 19 11.85 14.30 -18.09
C VAL A 19 11.11 15.28 -17.17
N PRO A 20 10.68 16.45 -17.67
CA PRO A 20 9.83 17.33 -16.87
C PRO A 20 8.51 16.64 -16.53
N VAL A 21 8.22 16.49 -15.24
CA VAL A 21 6.94 15.99 -14.73
C VAL A 21 6.26 17.07 -13.89
N GLY A 22 4.96 17.28 -14.11
CA GLY A 22 4.17 18.27 -13.36
C GLY A 22 3.86 17.84 -11.92
N ASP A 23 3.69 16.54 -11.68
CA ASP A 23 3.56 15.93 -10.35
C ASP A 23 4.72 14.94 -10.17
N ARG A 24 5.57 15.17 -9.17
CA ARG A 24 6.73 14.31 -8.87
C ARG A 24 6.37 13.03 -8.11
N GLY A 25 5.10 12.84 -7.73
CA GLY A 25 4.65 11.67 -6.97
C GLY A 25 4.38 11.99 -5.50
N ARG A 26 4.02 10.96 -4.73
CA ARG A 26 3.66 11.10 -3.31
C ARG A 26 4.91 11.05 -2.44
N CYS A 27 5.09 12.00 -1.52
CA CYS A 27 6.14 11.94 -0.50
C CYS A 27 5.57 11.37 0.80
N GLY A 28 6.00 10.17 1.20
CA GLY A 28 5.55 9.49 2.42
C GLY A 28 4.09 9.03 2.42
N GLY A 29 3.61 8.60 3.60
CA GLY A 29 2.26 8.02 3.80
C GLY A 29 2.24 6.49 3.75
N ALA A 30 1.04 5.89 3.76
CA ALA A 30 0.86 4.45 3.59
C ALA A 30 0.67 4.03 2.12
N GLY A 31 0.96 2.75 1.85
CA GLY A 31 0.93 2.17 0.50
C GLY A 31 2.23 2.43 -0.28
N PRO A 32 2.20 2.44 -1.63
CA PRO A 32 3.36 2.69 -2.49
C PRO A 32 3.77 4.18 -2.45
N SER A 33 4.27 4.61 -1.30
CA SER A 33 4.79 5.96 -1.05
C SER A 33 6.12 6.15 -1.78
N ASP A 34 6.43 7.38 -2.17
CA ASP A 34 7.61 7.75 -2.97
C ASP A 34 7.62 7.19 -4.41
N ASP A 35 6.47 6.62 -4.83
CA ASP A 35 6.24 6.06 -6.16
C ASP A 35 5.44 6.98 -7.09
N LYS A 36 5.58 6.69 -8.39
CA LYS A 36 4.71 7.16 -9.45
C LYS A 36 4.07 5.97 -10.19
N ALA A 37 2.80 6.14 -10.57
CA ALA A 37 2.08 5.16 -11.36
C ALA A 37 2.44 5.29 -12.85
N PHE A 38 2.79 4.18 -13.47
CA PHE A 38 3.14 4.06 -14.88
C PHE A 38 2.35 2.94 -15.53
N LEU A 39 2.13 3.07 -16.84
CA LEU A 39 1.81 1.95 -17.72
C LEU A 39 3.09 1.50 -18.40
N LEU A 40 3.66 0.40 -17.93
CA LEU A 40 4.87 -0.22 -18.46
C LEU A 40 4.46 -1.30 -19.45
N ASP A 41 4.59 -1.02 -20.75
CA ASP A 41 4.10 -1.92 -21.82
C ASP A 41 2.62 -2.30 -21.64
N GLY A 42 1.80 -1.31 -21.26
CA GLY A 42 0.37 -1.47 -20.98
C GLY A 42 0.03 -2.07 -19.61
N MET A 43 1.01 -2.51 -18.81
CA MET A 43 0.79 -3.02 -17.47
C MET A 43 0.95 -1.91 -16.42
N PRO A 44 -0.05 -1.68 -15.54
CA PRO A 44 0.09 -0.70 -14.47
C PRO A 44 1.11 -1.16 -13.43
N ALA A 45 2.05 -0.27 -13.09
CA ALA A 45 3.03 -0.50 -12.05
C ALA A 45 3.31 0.78 -11.25
N MET A 46 3.50 0.62 -9.95
CA MET A 46 4.00 1.67 -9.07
C MET A 46 5.53 1.54 -9.01
N VAL A 47 6.23 2.58 -9.45
CA VAL A 47 7.70 2.61 -9.52
C VAL A 47 8.21 3.73 -8.61
N PRO A 48 9.16 3.44 -7.69
CA PRO A 48 9.81 4.47 -6.88
C PRO A 48 10.53 5.50 -7.75
N THR A 49 10.34 6.79 -7.46
CA THR A 49 10.94 7.88 -8.24
C THR A 49 11.52 9.01 -7.39
N LEU A 50 11.23 9.05 -6.08
CA LEU A 50 11.62 10.15 -5.21
C LEU A 50 12.81 9.86 -4.30
N GLY A 51 12.89 8.68 -3.68
CA GLY A 51 13.97 8.35 -2.73
C GLY A 51 15.37 8.35 -3.35
N ASP A 52 16.40 8.57 -2.54
CA ASP A 52 17.79 8.66 -3.00
C ASP A 52 18.23 7.43 -3.82
N PHE A 53 17.79 6.23 -3.41
CA PHE A 53 18.06 4.99 -4.15
C PHE A 53 17.51 5.01 -5.58
N ALA A 54 16.37 5.70 -5.82
CA ALA A 54 15.79 5.84 -7.14
C ALA A 54 16.58 6.83 -8.01
N GLN A 55 17.22 7.83 -7.39
CA GLN A 55 18.12 8.76 -8.09
C GLN A 55 19.42 8.07 -8.55
N GLU A 56 19.85 7.03 -7.85
CA GLU A 56 20.99 6.20 -8.23
C GLU A 56 20.62 5.01 -9.14
N SER A 57 19.33 4.84 -9.46
CA SER A 57 18.83 3.70 -10.22
C SER A 57 19.53 3.53 -11.57
N PRO A 58 19.84 2.30 -12.04
CA PRO A 58 20.28 2.09 -13.42
C PRO A 58 19.17 2.39 -14.44
N TYR A 59 17.93 2.56 -13.97
CA TYR A 59 16.76 2.84 -14.78
C TYR A 59 16.43 4.33 -14.84
N ALA A 60 16.04 4.80 -16.02
CA ALA A 60 15.55 6.16 -16.21
C ALA A 60 14.40 6.23 -17.21
N VAL A 61 13.38 7.03 -16.90
CA VAL A 61 12.32 7.42 -17.82
C VAL A 61 12.81 8.60 -18.65
N ILE A 62 12.89 8.40 -19.97
CA ILE A 62 13.30 9.41 -20.95
C ILE A 62 12.16 9.71 -21.91
N ARG A 63 12.24 10.87 -22.58
CA ARG A 63 11.36 11.24 -23.68
C ARG A 63 12.17 11.23 -24.97
N SER A 64 11.71 10.47 -25.96
CA SER A 64 12.28 10.44 -27.31
C SER A 64 11.85 11.66 -28.12
N ASP A 65 12.56 11.97 -29.20
CA ASP A 65 12.29 13.11 -30.07
C ASP A 65 10.89 13.06 -30.72
N ASP A 66 10.32 11.85 -30.89
CA ASP A 66 8.95 11.62 -31.37
C ASP A 66 7.88 11.89 -30.30
N GLY A 67 8.29 12.35 -29.11
CA GLY A 67 7.43 12.72 -28.00
C GLY A 67 7.00 11.56 -27.11
N LYS A 68 7.38 10.32 -27.42
CA LYS A 68 7.04 9.13 -26.62
C LYS A 68 7.99 8.97 -25.44
N TYR A 69 7.52 8.29 -24.40
CA TYR A 69 8.33 7.97 -23.23
C TYR A 69 8.79 6.52 -23.26
N SER A 70 10.02 6.28 -22.80
CA SER A 70 10.56 4.93 -22.61
C SER A 70 11.37 4.84 -21.32
N VAL A 71 11.39 3.65 -20.74
CA VAL A 71 12.36 3.30 -19.70
C VAL A 71 13.64 2.84 -20.38
N THR A 72 14.77 3.35 -19.91
CA THR A 72 16.11 2.87 -20.26
C THR A 72 16.74 2.12 -19.09
N SER A 73 17.62 1.18 -19.40
CA SER A 73 18.57 0.57 -18.46
C SER A 73 19.98 0.89 -18.95
N ASN A 74 20.77 1.59 -18.15
CA ASN A 74 22.12 2.04 -18.52
C ASN A 74 22.18 2.72 -19.90
N GLY A 75 21.19 3.57 -20.20
CA GLY A 75 21.08 4.34 -21.44
C GLY A 75 20.51 3.58 -22.64
N ARG A 76 20.17 2.29 -22.51
CA ARG A 76 19.53 1.50 -23.58
C ARG A 76 18.02 1.39 -23.32
N PRO A 77 17.14 1.72 -24.28
CA PRO A 77 15.69 1.53 -24.13
C PRO A 77 15.35 0.06 -23.88
N VAL A 78 14.54 -0.20 -22.85
CA VAL A 78 14.11 -1.55 -22.46
C VAL A 78 12.59 -1.76 -22.54
N MET A 79 11.78 -0.71 -22.37
CA MET A 79 10.33 -0.78 -22.54
C MET A 79 9.68 0.58 -22.79
N PRO A 80 8.55 0.65 -23.51
CA PRO A 80 7.72 1.85 -23.58
C PRO A 80 7.05 2.11 -22.22
N VAL A 81 6.82 3.38 -21.91
CA VAL A 81 6.11 3.80 -20.70
C VAL A 81 5.12 4.92 -21.00
N GLU A 82 3.99 4.89 -20.32
CA GLU A 82 3.03 5.99 -20.30
C GLU A 82 2.77 6.42 -18.86
N PHE A 83 2.42 7.70 -18.69
CA PHE A 83 2.00 8.24 -17.41
C PHE A 83 0.52 7.96 -17.21
N VAL A 84 0.16 7.47 -16.02
CA VAL A 84 -1.26 7.42 -15.63
C VAL A 84 -1.80 8.85 -15.55
N SER A 85 -2.97 9.07 -16.15
CA SER A 85 -3.64 10.37 -16.14
C SER A 85 -4.01 10.81 -14.73
N THR A 86 -3.93 12.10 -14.46
CA THR A 86 -4.43 12.67 -13.20
C THR A 86 -5.94 12.44 -13.09
N PRO A 87 -6.43 11.82 -11.99
CA PRO A 87 -7.86 11.62 -11.77
C PRO A 87 -8.63 12.94 -11.70
N LYS A 88 -9.81 12.99 -12.31
CA LYS A 88 -10.67 14.18 -12.34
C LYS A 88 -11.22 14.51 -10.96
N PHE A 89 -11.51 13.50 -10.14
CA PHE A 89 -12.03 13.72 -8.79
C PHE A 89 -11.06 14.52 -7.90
N TYR A 90 -9.76 14.60 -8.23
CA TYR A 90 -8.78 15.39 -7.46
C TYR A 90 -9.06 16.90 -7.47
N ASP A 91 -9.76 17.41 -8.49
CA ASP A 91 -10.09 18.83 -8.59
C ASP A 91 -11.29 19.24 -7.71
N LEU A 92 -11.92 18.26 -7.04
CA LEU A 92 -13.08 18.48 -6.18
C LEU A 92 -12.69 18.67 -4.71
N LYS A 93 -13.61 19.26 -3.96
CA LYS A 93 -13.50 19.54 -2.53
C LYS A 93 -14.80 19.19 -1.82
N THR A 94 -14.69 18.77 -0.57
CA THR A 94 -15.85 18.62 0.31
C THR A 94 -16.47 19.99 0.60
N LYS A 95 -17.68 19.98 1.16
CA LYS A 95 -18.35 21.21 1.65
C LYS A 95 -17.49 22.02 2.64
N ASP A 96 -16.61 21.34 3.39
CA ASP A 96 -15.74 21.93 4.40
C ASP A 96 -14.39 22.37 3.80
N GLY A 97 -14.23 22.28 2.47
CA GLY A 97 -13.06 22.77 1.74
C GLY A 97 -11.88 21.80 1.63
N ILE A 98 -12.03 20.57 2.11
CA ILE A 98 -10.98 19.53 2.07
C ILE A 98 -10.89 19.00 0.64
N LEU A 99 -9.69 18.96 0.06
CA LEU A 99 -9.49 18.39 -1.27
C LEU A 99 -9.75 16.88 -1.26
N TYR A 100 -10.39 16.36 -2.29
CA TYR A 100 -10.62 14.92 -2.37
C TYR A 100 -9.32 14.11 -2.41
N LYS A 101 -8.26 14.67 -3.01
CA LYS A 101 -6.90 14.09 -3.00
C LYS A 101 -6.31 13.91 -1.59
N GLU A 102 -6.77 14.69 -0.60
CA GLU A 102 -6.37 14.55 0.81
C GLU A 102 -7.11 13.40 1.54
N ILE A 103 -8.26 12.98 0.99
CA ILE A 103 -9.12 11.92 1.52
C ILE A 103 -8.75 10.58 0.89
N ALA A 104 -8.64 10.50 -0.43
CA ALA A 104 -8.28 9.27 -1.15
C ALA A 104 -7.49 9.57 -2.43
N VAL A 105 -6.68 8.60 -2.85
CA VAL A 105 -5.77 8.70 -4.00
C VAL A 105 -5.96 7.51 -4.94
N LEU A 106 -5.64 7.69 -6.22
CA LEU A 106 -5.60 6.62 -7.20
C LEU A 106 -4.32 5.79 -7.05
N HIS A 107 -4.46 4.47 -6.96
CA HIS A 107 -3.38 3.49 -7.12
C HIS A 107 -3.59 2.73 -8.43
N GLY A 108 -2.55 2.65 -9.26
CA GLY A 108 -2.67 2.01 -10.57
C GLY A 108 -3.64 2.77 -11.48
N LEU A 109 -4.71 2.09 -11.95
CA LEU A 109 -5.66 2.63 -12.92
C LEU A 109 -7.08 2.81 -12.38
N ASP A 110 -7.56 1.86 -11.59
CA ASP A 110 -8.97 1.79 -11.17
C ASP A 110 -9.16 1.43 -9.69
N VAL A 111 -8.10 1.59 -8.88
CA VAL A 111 -8.12 1.35 -7.44
C VAL A 111 -8.04 2.66 -6.68
N LEU A 112 -9.12 3.00 -5.96
CA LEU A 112 -9.13 4.08 -4.99
C LEU A 112 -8.51 3.62 -3.68
N ALA A 113 -7.58 4.37 -3.11
CA ALA A 113 -6.89 3.98 -1.90
C ALA A 113 -6.92 5.10 -0.85
N THR A 114 -7.10 4.72 0.40
CA THR A 114 -7.12 5.67 1.52
C THR A 114 -6.60 5.03 2.79
N THR A 115 -6.01 5.88 3.64
CA THR A 115 -5.74 5.55 5.04
C THR A 115 -6.77 6.26 5.91
N VAL A 116 -7.76 5.54 6.44
CA VAL A 116 -8.90 6.14 7.16
C VAL A 116 -8.47 6.89 8.42
N SER A 117 -7.49 6.36 9.16
CA SER A 117 -6.79 7.05 10.25
C SER A 117 -5.30 7.12 9.94
N GLN A 118 -4.77 8.32 9.75
CA GLN A 118 -3.33 8.51 9.53
C GLN A 118 -2.53 8.36 10.82
N ARG A 119 -3.17 8.48 11.98
CA ARG A 119 -2.52 8.29 13.28
C ARG A 119 -2.52 6.82 13.67
N CYS A 120 -1.42 6.37 14.27
CA CYS A 120 -1.23 5.00 14.72
C CYS A 120 -0.77 4.96 16.18
N VAL A 121 -1.40 4.15 17.03
CA VAL A 121 -1.02 4.01 18.45
C VAL A 121 0.43 3.54 18.63
N ARG A 122 0.96 2.77 17.66
CA ARG A 122 2.36 2.33 17.62
C ARG A 122 3.36 3.49 17.55
N TRP A 123 2.95 4.65 17.06
CA TRP A 123 3.77 5.87 17.00
C TRP A 123 3.69 6.72 18.27
N ARG A 124 2.87 6.33 19.26
CA ARG A 124 2.67 7.07 20.51
C ARG A 124 3.38 6.45 21.70
N ARG A 125 3.88 5.23 21.56
CA ARG A 125 4.69 4.55 22.57
C ARG A 125 6.10 4.39 22.06
N ASP A 126 7.05 4.82 22.87
CA ASP A 126 8.46 4.70 22.55
C ASP A 126 8.83 3.23 22.34
N GLY A 127 9.63 2.97 21.32
CA GLY A 127 10.01 1.61 20.92
C GLY A 127 8.92 0.75 20.30
N GLU A 128 7.69 1.22 20.01
CA GLU A 128 6.67 0.40 19.31
C GLU A 128 6.56 0.69 17.80
N ARG A 129 7.12 1.81 17.32
CA ARG A 129 6.99 2.25 15.93
C ARG A 129 7.66 1.25 14.97
N CYS A 130 6.94 0.90 13.89
CA CYS A 130 7.54 0.15 12.78
C CYS A 130 8.58 1.02 12.07
N HIS A 131 9.81 0.53 11.94
CA HIS A 131 10.96 1.29 11.45
C HIS A 131 10.89 1.65 9.97
N PHE A 132 10.14 0.90 9.16
CA PHE A 132 9.91 1.21 7.74
C PHE A 132 8.72 2.15 7.50
N CYS A 133 7.90 2.39 8.52
CA CYS A 133 6.59 3.01 8.33
C CYS A 133 6.70 4.55 8.25
N ALA A 134 6.03 5.12 7.25
CA ALA A 134 5.91 6.56 6.99
C ALA A 134 4.46 7.08 7.08
N ILE A 135 3.56 6.37 7.76
CA ILE A 135 2.11 6.65 7.75
C ILE A 135 1.78 8.11 8.16
N GLU A 136 2.42 8.63 9.21
CA GLU A 136 2.17 10.00 9.69
C GLU A 136 2.93 11.08 8.89
N ASN A 137 3.95 10.74 8.09
CA ASN A 137 4.73 11.72 7.31
C ASN A 137 3.84 12.50 6.31
N SER A 138 2.82 11.84 5.76
CA SER A 138 1.85 12.49 4.87
C SER A 138 0.93 13.47 5.61
N LEU A 139 0.67 13.23 6.90
CA LEU A 139 -0.09 14.13 7.76
C LEU A 139 0.77 15.34 8.17
N ASP A 140 2.02 15.11 8.54
CA ASP A 140 2.96 16.16 8.95
C ASP A 140 3.29 17.13 7.82
N SER A 141 3.30 16.64 6.57
CA SER A 141 3.47 17.48 5.38
C SER A 141 2.20 18.17 4.89
N GLY A 142 1.04 17.91 5.51
CA GLY A 142 -0.25 18.50 5.11
C GLY A 142 -0.83 17.92 3.81
N ALA A 143 -0.38 16.73 3.38
CA ALA A 143 -0.87 16.08 2.17
C ALA A 143 -2.20 15.31 2.38
N THR A 144 -2.68 15.22 3.62
CA THR A 144 -3.86 14.43 4.01
C THR A 144 -4.44 14.96 5.33
N ILE A 145 -5.65 14.51 5.67
CA ILE A 145 -6.27 14.76 6.98
C ILE A 145 -6.09 13.58 7.93
N SER A 146 -6.09 13.86 9.24
CA SER A 146 -5.80 12.87 10.29
C SER A 146 -6.80 11.71 10.33
N LEU A 147 -8.10 11.99 10.29
CA LEU A 147 -9.18 11.01 10.34
C LEU A 147 -10.18 11.36 9.26
N LYS A 148 -10.47 10.42 8.36
CA LYS A 148 -11.52 10.57 7.35
C LYS A 148 -12.81 10.01 7.90
N THR A 149 -13.87 10.79 7.85
CA THR A 149 -15.21 10.36 8.29
C THR A 149 -15.84 9.41 7.26
N PRO A 150 -16.78 8.53 7.67
CA PRO A 150 -17.50 7.68 6.74
C PRO A 150 -18.17 8.46 5.60
N ASP A 151 -18.77 9.62 5.90
CA ASP A 151 -19.43 10.47 4.89
C ASP A 151 -18.43 11.03 3.87
N GLN A 152 -17.27 11.51 4.33
CA GLN A 152 -16.20 11.98 3.43
C GLN A 152 -15.72 10.86 2.50
N LEU A 153 -15.57 9.64 3.02
CA LEU A 153 -15.13 8.50 2.22
C LEU A 153 -16.18 8.11 1.18
N ALA A 154 -17.47 8.09 1.56
CA ALA A 154 -18.57 7.80 0.65
C ALA A 154 -18.70 8.86 -0.46
N GLU A 155 -18.59 10.14 -0.10
CA GLU A 155 -18.62 11.26 -1.04
C GLU A 155 -17.48 11.15 -2.08
N VAL A 156 -16.25 10.90 -1.64
CA VAL A 156 -15.10 10.76 -2.55
C VAL A 156 -15.19 9.49 -3.39
N ALA A 157 -15.65 8.38 -2.82
CA ALA A 157 -15.84 7.13 -3.55
C ALA A 157 -16.87 7.29 -4.68
N GLU A 158 -18.01 7.95 -4.42
CA GLU A 158 -19.02 8.26 -5.44
C GLU A 158 -18.40 9.04 -6.60
N ALA A 159 -17.69 10.12 -6.29
CA ALA A 159 -17.13 10.99 -7.30
C ALA A 159 -16.06 10.28 -8.13
N ALA A 160 -15.19 9.48 -7.50
CA ALA A 160 -14.15 8.74 -8.18
C ALA A 160 -14.75 7.65 -9.12
N VAL A 161 -15.81 6.95 -8.69
CA VAL A 161 -16.51 5.99 -9.54
C VAL A 161 -17.18 6.69 -10.73
N ARG A 162 -17.91 7.78 -10.48
CA ARG A 162 -18.63 8.52 -11.53
C ARG A 162 -17.71 9.20 -12.55
N LEU A 163 -16.59 9.76 -12.11
CA LEU A 163 -15.73 10.60 -12.97
C LEU A 163 -14.58 9.83 -13.61
N ASP A 164 -14.07 8.83 -12.90
CA ASP A 164 -12.82 8.14 -13.23
C ASP A 164 -13.00 6.62 -13.38
N GLY A 165 -14.21 6.08 -13.17
CA GLY A 165 -14.53 4.68 -13.43
C GLY A 165 -13.84 3.70 -12.48
N ILE A 166 -13.55 4.14 -11.25
CA ILE A 166 -13.00 3.29 -10.18
C ILE A 166 -13.86 2.04 -10.00
N LYS A 167 -13.20 0.90 -9.78
CA LYS A 167 -13.86 -0.41 -9.55
C LYS A 167 -13.59 -1.01 -8.19
N HIS A 168 -12.47 -0.63 -7.59
CA HIS A 168 -12.02 -1.17 -6.31
C HIS A 168 -11.62 -0.05 -5.36
N MET A 169 -11.81 -0.29 -4.07
CA MET A 169 -11.34 0.58 -3.02
C MET A 169 -10.58 -0.20 -1.96
N ILE A 170 -9.39 0.30 -1.59
CA ILE A 170 -8.57 -0.23 -0.51
C ILE A 170 -8.56 0.78 0.62
N MET A 171 -9.06 0.37 1.79
CA MET A 171 -9.00 1.15 3.02
C MET A 171 -7.99 0.53 3.98
N THR A 172 -6.94 1.27 4.30
CA THR A 172 -6.01 0.92 5.38
C THR A 172 -6.22 1.83 6.57
N THR A 173 -5.66 1.46 7.73
CA THR A 173 -5.73 2.28 8.94
C THR A 173 -4.42 2.23 9.69
N GLY A 174 -3.99 3.36 10.24
CA GLY A 174 -3.14 3.33 11.40
C GLY A 174 -3.88 2.62 12.53
N THR A 175 -3.17 1.79 13.28
CA THR A 175 -3.75 1.02 14.39
C THR A 175 -4.37 1.99 15.39
N MET A 176 -5.70 1.93 15.54
CA MET A 176 -6.44 2.95 16.30
C MET A 176 -6.46 2.67 17.80
N ASN A 177 -6.41 1.40 18.20
CA ASN A 177 -6.37 0.91 19.57
C ASN A 177 -5.89 -0.56 19.57
N TYR A 178 -5.72 -1.16 20.75
CA TYR A 178 -5.22 -2.53 20.90
C TYR A 178 -6.31 -3.61 20.97
N HIS A 179 -7.60 -3.25 20.92
CA HIS A 179 -8.71 -4.18 21.03
C HIS A 179 -9.20 -4.67 19.67
N ASP A 180 -9.73 -3.77 18.85
CA ASP A 180 -10.27 -4.09 17.53
C ASP A 180 -9.34 -3.64 16.40
N MET A 181 -8.20 -3.01 16.73
CA MET A 181 -7.22 -2.49 15.78
C MET A 181 -7.77 -1.49 14.74
N GLY A 182 -9.00 -0.97 14.94
CA GLY A 182 -9.71 -0.12 13.99
C GLY A 182 -10.79 -0.82 13.15
N VAL A 183 -11.00 -2.13 13.32
CA VAL A 183 -12.00 -2.91 12.57
C VAL A 183 -13.40 -2.30 12.63
N LYS A 184 -13.88 -1.85 13.81
CA LYS A 184 -15.23 -1.25 13.92
C LYS A 184 -15.35 0.07 13.16
N TYR A 185 -14.27 0.84 13.10
CA TYR A 185 -14.28 2.07 12.32
C TYR A 185 -14.32 1.77 10.82
N LEU A 186 -13.57 0.75 10.37
CA LEU A 186 -13.59 0.27 8.99
C LEU A 186 -14.98 -0.26 8.59
N ILE A 187 -15.72 -0.91 9.49
CA ILE A 187 -17.12 -1.31 9.28
C ILE A 187 -17.99 -0.08 8.99
N ASN A 188 -17.93 0.95 9.83
CA ASN A 188 -18.72 2.17 9.64
C ASN A 188 -18.40 2.86 8.32
N CYS A 189 -17.11 2.93 7.95
CA CYS A 189 -16.67 3.48 6.66
C CYS A 189 -17.22 2.67 5.49
N THR A 190 -17.13 1.33 5.56
CA THR A 190 -17.62 0.42 4.53
C THR A 190 -19.11 0.58 4.32
N LEU A 191 -19.91 0.60 5.40
CA LEU A 191 -21.36 0.78 5.33
C LEU A 191 -21.74 2.10 4.65
N ALA A 192 -21.09 3.21 5.02
CA ALA A 192 -21.36 4.51 4.40
C ALA A 192 -21.05 4.51 2.89
N ILE A 193 -19.92 3.90 2.49
CA ILE A 193 -19.54 3.78 1.07
C ILE A 193 -20.54 2.89 0.33
N LYS A 194 -20.83 1.68 0.83
CA LYS A 194 -21.73 0.72 0.18
C LYS A 194 -23.17 1.23 0.09
N ASN A 195 -23.61 2.12 0.98
CA ASN A 195 -24.91 2.79 0.88
C ASN A 195 -25.03 3.72 -0.33
N ILE A 196 -23.91 4.28 -0.80
CA ILE A 196 -23.86 5.23 -1.93
C ILE A 196 -23.39 4.54 -3.21
N VAL A 197 -22.43 3.62 -3.10
CA VAL A 197 -21.84 2.89 -4.21
C VAL A 197 -21.80 1.38 -3.91
N PRO A 198 -22.95 0.67 -4.00
CA PRO A 198 -23.06 -0.74 -3.59
C PRO A 198 -22.11 -1.69 -4.32
N GLU A 199 -21.87 -1.43 -5.60
CA GLU A 199 -21.06 -2.28 -6.49
C GLU A 199 -19.55 -2.07 -6.36
N LEU A 200 -19.10 -1.08 -5.58
CA LEU A 200 -17.67 -0.81 -5.42
C LEU A 200 -17.04 -1.94 -4.61
N GLY A 201 -16.09 -2.69 -5.18
CA GLY A 201 -15.41 -3.77 -4.45
C GLY A 201 -14.49 -3.19 -3.38
N ILE A 202 -14.62 -3.64 -2.12
CA ILE A 202 -13.89 -3.07 -0.99
C ILE A 202 -12.96 -4.10 -0.35
N GLN A 203 -11.68 -3.72 -0.24
CA GLN A 203 -10.71 -4.37 0.63
C GLN A 203 -10.40 -3.49 1.84
N VAL A 204 -10.28 -4.08 3.02
CA VAL A 204 -9.77 -3.37 4.21
C VAL A 204 -8.49 -4.00 4.77
N GLN A 205 -7.64 -3.20 5.41
CA GLN A 205 -6.37 -3.66 5.97
C GLN A 205 -6.24 -3.28 7.45
N PHE A 206 -5.87 -4.25 8.29
CA PHE A 206 -5.80 -4.10 9.76
C PHE A 206 -4.84 -5.12 10.40
N GLU A 207 -4.38 -4.86 11.63
CA GLU A 207 -3.67 -5.85 12.47
C GLU A 207 -4.67 -6.86 13.07
N PRO A 208 -4.28 -8.11 13.40
CA PRO A 208 -5.19 -9.08 14.01
C PRO A 208 -5.92 -8.51 15.25
N PRO A 209 -7.26 -8.45 15.27
CA PRO A 209 -8.00 -7.98 16.44
C PRO A 209 -7.97 -9.01 17.58
N GLU A 210 -8.24 -8.57 18.81
CA GLU A 210 -8.40 -9.47 19.97
C GLU A 210 -9.54 -10.46 19.72
N ASN A 211 -10.68 -9.96 19.24
CA ASN A 211 -11.80 -10.78 18.81
C ASN A 211 -11.79 -11.00 17.29
N LEU A 212 -11.37 -12.18 16.83
CA LEU A 212 -11.36 -12.51 15.40
C LEU A 212 -12.77 -12.63 14.78
N ASP A 213 -13.83 -12.79 15.59
CA ASP A 213 -15.19 -12.80 15.06
C ASP A 213 -15.65 -11.43 14.55
N ASP A 214 -14.99 -10.33 14.94
CA ASP A 214 -15.26 -8.99 14.41
C ASP A 214 -15.06 -8.93 12.88
N MET A 215 -14.24 -9.82 12.31
CA MET A 215 -14.05 -9.93 10.86
C MET A 215 -15.31 -10.41 10.12
N LYS A 216 -16.24 -11.11 10.78
CA LYS A 216 -17.53 -11.47 10.16
C LYS A 216 -18.38 -10.23 9.90
N LEU A 217 -18.32 -9.27 10.81
CA LEU A 217 -19.06 -8.01 10.68
C LEU A 217 -18.52 -7.16 9.51
N LEU A 218 -17.22 -7.25 9.20
CA LEU A 218 -16.67 -6.66 7.96
C LEU A 218 -17.29 -7.29 6.71
N TYR A 219 -17.36 -8.62 6.66
CA TYR A 219 -17.98 -9.33 5.53
C TYR A 219 -19.45 -8.95 5.38
N GLU A 220 -20.21 -8.94 6.48
CA GLU A 220 -21.62 -8.53 6.50
C GLU A 220 -21.83 -7.06 6.08
N ALA A 221 -20.85 -6.18 6.35
CA ALA A 221 -20.87 -4.79 5.89
C ALA A 221 -20.56 -4.63 4.40
N GLY A 222 -20.16 -5.70 3.69
CA GLY A 222 -19.84 -5.69 2.26
C GLY A 222 -18.35 -5.60 1.93
N VAL A 223 -17.46 -5.90 2.89
CA VAL A 223 -16.04 -6.12 2.58
C VAL A 223 -15.86 -7.45 1.86
N GLU A 224 -15.14 -7.43 0.74
CA GLU A 224 -14.91 -8.61 -0.10
C GLU A 224 -13.54 -9.25 0.15
N ALA A 225 -12.54 -8.43 0.53
CA ALA A 225 -11.19 -8.90 0.80
C ALA A 225 -10.56 -8.20 2.02
N VAL A 226 -9.60 -8.86 2.66
CA VAL A 226 -8.86 -8.29 3.80
C VAL A 226 -7.35 -8.43 3.66
N GLY A 227 -6.61 -7.44 4.15
CA GLY A 227 -5.16 -7.49 4.31
C GLY A 227 -4.78 -7.53 5.78
N ILE A 228 -4.05 -8.56 6.20
CA ILE A 228 -3.53 -8.71 7.57
C ILE A 228 -2.02 -8.92 7.46
N HIS A 229 -1.23 -7.86 7.65
CA HIS A 229 0.16 -7.87 7.18
C HIS A 229 1.14 -8.31 8.28
N LEU A 230 1.82 -9.43 8.03
CA LEU A 230 2.82 -10.06 8.89
C LEU A 230 4.22 -9.43 8.72
N GLU A 231 4.53 -8.97 7.50
CA GLU A 231 5.77 -8.29 7.09
C GLU A 231 7.05 -9.15 7.10
N SER A 232 7.20 -10.11 8.02
CA SER A 232 8.39 -10.98 8.14
C SER A 232 8.02 -12.33 8.80
N PHE A 233 8.65 -13.41 8.37
CA PHE A 233 8.46 -14.75 8.95
C PHE A 233 9.41 -15.03 10.13
N SER A 234 10.31 -14.10 10.45
CA SER A 234 11.25 -14.19 11.57
C SER A 234 10.77 -13.33 12.74
N GLN A 235 10.50 -13.95 13.89
CA GLN A 235 10.11 -13.21 15.10
C GLN A 235 11.20 -12.22 15.53
N ASP A 236 12.47 -12.63 15.53
CA ASP A 236 13.61 -11.75 15.83
C ASP A 236 13.65 -10.52 14.91
N THR A 237 13.36 -10.71 13.62
CA THR A 237 13.28 -9.61 12.67
C THR A 237 12.09 -8.71 12.96
N ARG A 238 10.92 -9.28 13.28
CA ARG A 238 9.73 -8.51 13.67
C ARG A 238 9.97 -7.70 14.93
N GLU A 239 10.65 -8.23 15.94
CA GLU A 239 10.98 -7.51 17.19
C GLU A 239 11.91 -6.32 16.93
N ARG A 240 12.84 -6.45 15.98
CA ARG A 240 13.75 -5.35 15.61
C ARG A 240 13.11 -4.32 14.69
N ILE A 241 12.24 -4.72 13.77
CA ILE A 241 11.72 -3.85 12.70
C ILE A 241 10.31 -3.33 12.98
N THR A 242 9.47 -4.16 13.60
CA THR A 242 8.07 -3.87 13.92
C THR A 242 7.77 -4.15 15.40
N PRO A 243 8.55 -3.63 16.35
CA PRO A 243 8.53 -4.06 17.76
C PRO A 243 7.13 -4.07 18.37
N GLY A 244 6.30 -3.05 18.11
CA GLY A 244 4.92 -3.02 18.56
C GLY A 244 4.07 -4.16 17.98
N LYS A 245 4.11 -4.38 16.65
CA LYS A 245 3.38 -5.47 16.00
C LYS A 245 3.91 -6.86 16.41
N ALA A 246 5.20 -6.97 16.74
CA ALA A 246 5.85 -8.22 17.14
C ALA A 246 5.33 -8.77 18.48
N THR A 247 4.67 -7.94 19.28
CA THR A 247 3.92 -8.39 20.46
C THR A 247 2.77 -9.34 20.12
N ILE A 248 2.27 -9.31 18.88
CA ILE A 248 1.32 -10.29 18.34
C ILE A 248 2.14 -11.40 17.67
N SER A 249 2.09 -12.61 18.22
CA SER A 249 2.91 -13.72 17.76
C SER A 249 2.59 -14.13 16.30
N ILE A 250 3.53 -14.80 15.64
CA ILE A 250 3.32 -15.33 14.28
C ILE A 250 2.15 -16.32 14.28
N GLU A 251 2.04 -17.16 15.30
CA GLU A 251 0.94 -18.13 15.47
C GLU A 251 -0.41 -17.41 15.49
N ARG A 252 -0.51 -16.27 16.20
CA ARG A 252 -1.74 -15.47 16.22
C ARG A 252 -2.10 -14.90 14.85
N TYR A 253 -1.11 -14.50 14.05
CA TYR A 253 -1.35 -14.14 12.65
C TYR A 253 -1.89 -15.31 11.84
N PHE A 254 -1.34 -16.53 12.01
CA PHE A 254 -1.83 -17.73 11.34
C PHE A 254 -3.26 -18.11 11.76
N GLU A 255 -3.62 -17.93 13.04
CA GLU A 255 -5.01 -18.06 13.50
C GLU A 255 -5.95 -17.06 12.79
N ALA A 256 -5.54 -15.79 12.73
CA ALA A 256 -6.29 -14.74 12.05
C ALA A 256 -6.44 -15.04 10.55
N PHE A 257 -5.38 -15.50 9.88
CA PHE A 257 -5.41 -15.93 8.49
C PHE A 257 -6.40 -17.06 8.26
N LYS A 258 -6.32 -18.13 9.04
CA LYS A 258 -7.23 -19.28 8.91
C LYS A 258 -8.68 -18.86 9.11
N LYS A 259 -8.95 -18.00 10.09
CA LYS A 259 -10.29 -17.46 10.34
C LYS A 259 -10.77 -16.58 9.18
N ALA A 260 -9.94 -15.65 8.71
CA ALA A 260 -10.25 -14.76 7.60
C ALA A 260 -10.54 -15.55 6.32
N VAL A 261 -9.73 -16.56 5.98
CA VAL A 261 -9.99 -17.41 4.80
C VAL A 261 -11.31 -18.16 4.93
N GLY A 262 -11.68 -18.58 6.13
CA GLY A 262 -13.00 -19.18 6.39
C GLY A 262 -14.19 -18.23 6.22
N ILE A 263 -13.97 -16.91 6.26
CA ILE A 263 -15.01 -15.87 6.11
C ILE A 263 -15.04 -15.36 4.66
N PHE A 264 -13.90 -14.87 4.16
CA PHE A 264 -13.79 -14.20 2.86
C PHE A 264 -13.49 -15.16 1.70
N GLY A 265 -12.98 -16.36 2.00
CA GLY A 265 -12.59 -17.35 1.01
C GLY A 265 -11.11 -17.29 0.61
N ARG A 266 -10.68 -18.30 -0.14
CA ARG A 266 -9.30 -18.39 -0.65
C ARG A 266 -9.03 -17.25 -1.64
N ASN A 267 -7.83 -16.70 -1.60
CA ASN A 267 -7.38 -15.57 -2.41
C ASN A 267 -8.10 -14.23 -2.14
N GLN A 268 -8.92 -14.14 -1.08
CA GLN A 268 -9.51 -12.89 -0.59
C GLN A 268 -8.87 -12.38 0.71
N VAL A 269 -7.82 -13.06 1.17
CA VAL A 269 -7.01 -12.67 2.32
C VAL A 269 -5.59 -12.48 1.84
N SER A 270 -4.93 -11.39 2.24
CA SER A 270 -3.55 -11.13 1.84
C SER A 270 -2.66 -10.69 3.01
N THR A 271 -1.36 -10.89 2.85
CA THR A 271 -0.33 -10.37 3.75
C THR A 271 0.84 -9.83 2.96
N TYR A 272 1.40 -8.68 3.37
CA TYR A 272 2.69 -8.26 2.88
C TYR A 272 3.79 -9.07 3.56
N ILE A 273 4.82 -9.39 2.79
CA ILE A 273 6.11 -9.92 3.25
C ILE A 273 7.19 -9.03 2.61
N ILE A 274 7.97 -8.36 3.43
CA ILE A 274 8.93 -7.37 2.99
C ILE A 274 10.33 -7.97 2.97
N VAL A 275 10.89 -8.13 1.77
CA VAL A 275 12.23 -8.65 1.55
C VAL A 275 13.27 -7.57 1.84
N GLY A 276 14.32 -7.91 2.57
CA GLY A 276 15.40 -6.99 2.93
C GLY A 276 15.46 -6.60 4.40
N PHE A 277 14.54 -7.09 5.23
CA PHE A 277 14.61 -6.89 6.69
C PHE A 277 15.64 -7.77 7.39
N GLY A 278 15.96 -8.94 6.82
CA GLY A 278 16.93 -9.88 7.39
C GLY A 278 16.50 -11.35 7.34
N ASP A 279 15.24 -11.64 7.00
CA ASP A 279 14.80 -13.00 6.68
C ASP A 279 15.65 -13.62 5.58
N SER A 280 15.96 -14.93 5.70
CA SER A 280 16.61 -15.68 4.62
C SER A 280 15.63 -15.93 3.47
N GLU A 281 16.16 -16.08 2.25
CA GLU A 281 15.36 -16.45 1.08
C GLU A 281 14.57 -17.74 1.32
N GLU A 282 15.21 -18.76 1.89
CA GLU A 282 14.57 -20.03 2.24
C GLU A 282 13.38 -19.83 3.18
N SER A 283 13.54 -19.01 4.23
CA SER A 283 12.46 -18.68 5.17
C SER A 283 11.30 -17.97 4.49
N ILE A 284 11.60 -17.01 3.61
CA ILE A 284 10.57 -16.29 2.85
C ILE A 284 9.81 -17.24 1.91
N VAL A 285 10.51 -18.08 1.15
CA VAL A 285 9.90 -19.00 0.18
C VAL A 285 9.03 -20.03 0.91
N GLU A 286 9.55 -20.65 1.96
CA GLU A 286 8.83 -21.64 2.75
C GLU A 286 7.63 -21.03 3.48
N GLY A 287 7.79 -19.85 4.10
CA GLY A 287 6.68 -19.13 4.73
C GLY A 287 5.59 -18.75 3.73
N CYS A 288 5.97 -18.25 2.55
CA CYS A 288 5.03 -17.94 1.47
C CYS A 288 4.26 -19.19 1.01
N ARG A 289 4.93 -20.34 0.88
CA ARG A 289 4.30 -21.62 0.55
C ARG A 289 3.23 -21.97 1.59
N GLN A 290 3.55 -21.88 2.88
CA GLN A 290 2.63 -22.20 3.97
C GLN A 290 1.37 -21.31 3.96
N ILE A 291 1.50 -19.99 3.82
CA ILE A 291 0.34 -19.09 3.81
C ILE A 291 -0.47 -19.21 2.50
N ALA A 292 0.18 -19.51 1.36
CA ALA A 292 -0.51 -19.80 0.11
C ALA A 292 -1.33 -21.09 0.19
N GLU A 293 -0.82 -22.13 0.85
CA GLU A 293 -1.56 -23.36 1.13
C GLU A 293 -2.81 -23.09 1.98
N LEU A 294 -2.71 -22.21 2.99
CA LEU A 294 -3.85 -21.75 3.78
C LEU A 294 -4.88 -20.97 2.95
N GLY A 295 -4.52 -20.45 1.79
CA GLY A 295 -5.38 -19.65 0.91
C GLY A 295 -5.21 -18.14 1.06
N VAL A 296 -4.14 -17.71 1.72
CA VAL A 296 -3.73 -16.30 1.83
C VAL A 296 -2.78 -15.96 0.70
N TYR A 297 -2.98 -14.81 0.06
CA TYR A 297 -2.10 -14.32 -0.99
C TYR A 297 -0.88 -13.58 -0.39
N PRO A 298 0.37 -14.06 -0.59
CA PRO A 298 1.57 -13.36 -0.18
C PRO A 298 1.93 -12.22 -1.15
N PHE A 299 1.81 -10.97 -0.71
CA PHE A 299 2.39 -9.83 -1.40
C PHE A 299 3.85 -9.67 -1.01
N VAL A 300 4.75 -10.31 -1.76
CA VAL A 300 6.19 -10.18 -1.58
C VAL A 300 6.68 -8.90 -2.24
N VAL A 301 7.23 -7.98 -1.45
CA VAL A 301 7.73 -6.68 -1.93
C VAL A 301 9.11 -6.37 -1.35
N PRO A 302 9.97 -5.62 -2.06
CA PRO A 302 11.24 -5.19 -1.51
C PRO A 302 11.05 -4.11 -0.44
N LEU A 303 11.95 -4.08 0.55
CA LEU A 303 12.11 -2.94 1.45
C LEU A 303 12.41 -1.69 0.62
N ARG A 304 11.60 -0.66 0.82
CA ARG A 304 11.82 0.67 0.25
C ARG A 304 12.28 1.62 1.35
N PRO A 305 13.45 2.24 1.23
CA PRO A 305 13.94 3.22 2.20
C PRO A 305 13.19 4.55 2.01
N LEU A 306 12.01 4.64 2.62
CA LEU A 306 11.16 5.83 2.53
C LEU A 306 11.77 7.00 3.31
N MET A 307 11.67 8.20 2.75
CA MET A 307 12.18 9.43 3.38
C MET A 307 11.52 9.68 4.74
N GLY A 308 12.31 10.06 5.75
CA GLY A 308 11.84 10.37 7.09
C GLY A 308 11.45 9.13 7.92
N THR A 309 11.97 7.96 7.55
CA THR A 309 11.82 6.73 8.34
C THR A 309 13.16 6.30 8.94
N PRO A 310 13.15 5.56 10.07
CA PRO A 310 14.39 4.97 10.61
C PRO A 310 15.21 4.12 9.62
N LEU A 311 14.59 3.63 8.54
CA LEU A 311 15.27 2.84 7.49
C LEU A 311 15.56 3.63 6.21
N GLU A 312 15.43 4.96 6.20
CA GLU A 312 15.63 5.79 4.99
C GLU A 312 17.02 5.68 4.35
N ASN A 313 18.03 5.25 5.12
CA ASN A 313 19.42 5.11 4.65
C ASN A 313 19.84 3.65 4.41
N VAL A 314 18.91 2.70 4.51
CA VAL A 314 19.19 1.30 4.21
C VAL A 314 19.30 1.13 2.70
N ARG A 315 20.40 0.52 2.25
CA ARG A 315 20.54 0.19 0.82
C ARG A 315 19.58 -0.96 0.47
N PRO A 316 18.83 -0.86 -0.63
CA PRO A 316 18.12 -2.01 -1.18
C PRO A 316 19.12 -3.15 -1.34
N GLN A 317 18.78 -4.35 -0.85
CA GLN A 317 19.70 -5.49 -0.98
C GLN A 317 19.93 -5.75 -2.47
N SER A 318 21.13 -5.39 -2.95
CA SER A 318 21.64 -5.85 -4.24
C SER A 318 21.79 -7.36 -4.15
N GLN A 319 21.23 -8.09 -5.12
CA GLN A 319 21.42 -9.53 -5.29
C GLN A 319 22.89 -9.89 -5.05
N ASN A 320 23.15 -10.68 -4.00
CA ASN A 320 24.32 -11.58 -4.00
C ASN A 320 23.94 -12.83 -4.78
#